data_AF-A0A4R4SAQ4-F1
#
_entry.id   AF-A0A4R4SAQ4-F1
#
_cell.length_a   1.000
_cell.length_b   1.000
_cell.length_c   1.000
_cell.angle_alpha   90.00
_cell.angle_beta   90.00
_cell.angle_gamma   90.00
#
_symmetry.space_group_name_H-M   'P 1'
#
loop_
_entity.id
_entity.type
_entity.pdbx_description
1 polymer ?
#
loop_
_entity_poly.entity_id
_entity_poly.type
_entity_poly.pdbx_seq_one_letter_code
_entity_poly.pdbx_strand_id
1 'polypeptide(L)'
;MTREHRTVLCRVAAVLLLAGAALTRPAAPAAAATLTPVADATVDAGHPLRNYGGAVSLRVDGSPHQVAYLRFEVTGTGDEPSAVLRLYIETASSTGLYVHGVSDDDWREGTLTYHNAPPIGPVVASSGPIAADTWLSVDVSSLITGDRPVTLALTTTDDTGFRLTSRDGTESRRPQLIVPAPPNPSPYTISRVGAVTYSAVSEVTGQTWTGSLKTVVESAAADVNRLGGGTIAFTAGTFDLGAEFFKLEGLRNVTFVGAGMGLTLIRNSSSAAADTEPFNTKGMDGGVVRDLTVSAGGPPRTTSDALDFDDGNNMLVERVRVTASRGRGIIFDGKNQSWTSMGNTVRDCQISGTASDGIELLATSGDTITGCVITGVGGHGVQINRSSPTADQPNKTADDNVVSGNRIDQAGQDGINIDGGNDNHIVDNHVTSSSDDVSGRDGIRITTATSVPCSDNFVSGNVATDTQAVKTQRYGLNITTPGCVATVVGPGNNLTGNLSGAIRDAGTGTIYR
;
A
#
# COMPACT_ATOMS: atom_id res chain seq x y z
N MET A 1 70.22 -17.67 70.28
CA MET A 1 68.84 -17.32 70.71
C MET A 1 68.32 -16.27 69.72
N THR A 2 67.83 -16.71 68.56
CA THR A 2 66.40 -16.94 68.20
C THR A 2 65.64 -15.67 67.80
N ARG A 3 65.44 -15.49 66.49
CA ARG A 3 64.19 -15.11 65.77
C ARG A 3 64.58 -14.56 64.39
N GLU A 4 64.54 -15.38 63.34
CA GLU A 4 63.38 -15.74 62.51
C GLU A 4 62.98 -14.68 61.46
N HIS A 5 62.89 -15.21 60.24
CA HIS A 5 62.58 -14.64 58.93
C HIS A 5 61.24 -13.91 58.85
N ARG A 6 61.13 -12.93 57.94
CA ARG A 6 60.26 -13.02 56.74
C ARG A 6 60.29 -11.74 55.89
N THR A 7 60.98 -11.83 54.76
CA THR A 7 60.86 -10.92 53.62
C THR A 7 59.55 -11.23 52.90
N VAL A 8 58.62 -10.27 52.84
CA VAL A 8 57.37 -10.40 52.09
C VAL A 8 57.65 -10.06 50.62
N LEU A 9 57.73 -11.10 49.78
CA LEU A 9 57.83 -10.97 48.32
C LEU A 9 56.40 -10.86 47.76
N CYS A 10 55.99 -9.65 47.37
CA CYS A 10 54.68 -9.42 46.75
C CYS A 10 54.73 -9.89 45.29
N ARG A 11 54.34 -11.15 45.03
CA ARG A 11 54.13 -11.66 43.66
C ARG A 11 52.78 -11.13 43.14
N VAL A 12 52.82 -10.18 42.22
CA VAL A 12 51.66 -9.81 41.40
C VAL A 12 51.47 -10.92 40.37
N ALA A 13 50.43 -11.74 40.54
CA ALA A 13 49.98 -12.68 39.53
C ALA A 13 49.11 -11.93 38.51
N ALA A 14 49.59 -11.77 37.28
CA ALA A 14 48.78 -11.32 36.17
C ALA A 14 47.84 -12.47 35.76
N VAL A 15 46.57 -12.36 36.13
CA VAL A 15 45.50 -13.22 35.61
C VAL A 15 45.14 -12.68 34.23
N LEU A 16 45.61 -13.35 33.16
CA LEU A 16 45.03 -13.16 31.83
C LEU A 16 43.62 -13.78 31.84
N LEU A 17 42.60 -12.94 32.00
CA LEU A 17 41.23 -13.30 31.66
C LEU A 17 41.13 -13.34 30.12
N LEU A 18 41.25 -14.54 29.53
CA LEU A 18 40.69 -14.77 28.20
C LEU A 18 39.16 -14.74 28.34
N ALA A 19 38.56 -13.58 28.06
CA ALA A 19 37.14 -13.49 27.78
C ALA A 19 36.89 -14.20 26.45
N GLY A 20 36.54 -15.49 26.50
CA GLY A 20 35.97 -16.20 25.36
C GLY A 20 34.63 -15.56 25.03
N ALA A 21 34.61 -14.70 24.02
CA ALA A 21 33.37 -14.23 23.42
C ALA A 21 32.66 -15.46 22.83
N ALA A 22 31.64 -15.95 23.53
CA ALA A 22 30.73 -16.92 22.96
C ALA A 22 30.06 -16.24 21.75
N LEU A 23 30.42 -16.70 20.56
CA LEU A 23 29.72 -16.35 19.32
C LEU A 23 28.29 -16.87 19.46
N THR A 24 27.37 -16.00 19.86
CA THR A 24 25.94 -16.27 19.77
C THR A 24 25.59 -16.37 18.30
N ARG A 25 25.34 -17.59 17.82
CA ARG A 25 24.82 -17.83 16.47
C ARG A 25 23.51 -17.03 16.33
N PRO A 26 23.36 -16.15 15.32
CA PRO A 26 22.12 -15.42 15.13
C PRO A 26 20.97 -16.42 14.95
N ALA A 27 19.84 -16.12 15.59
CA ALA A 27 18.62 -16.89 15.41
C ALA A 27 18.26 -16.93 13.92
N ALA A 28 17.81 -18.09 13.42
CA ALA A 28 17.34 -18.17 12.05
C ALA A 28 16.18 -17.16 11.85
N PRO A 29 16.08 -16.51 10.69
CA PRO A 29 14.98 -15.59 10.41
C PRO A 29 13.64 -16.29 10.64
N ALA A 30 12.72 -15.62 11.31
CA ALA A 30 11.33 -16.08 11.35
C ALA A 30 10.78 -16.06 9.91
N ALA A 31 10.34 -17.21 9.41
CA ALA A 31 9.68 -17.29 8.11
C ALA A 31 8.34 -16.55 8.18
N ALA A 32 7.82 -16.13 7.02
CA ALA A 32 6.44 -15.64 6.93
C ALA A 32 5.51 -16.71 7.49
N ALA A 33 4.64 -16.30 8.42
CA ALA A 33 3.75 -17.21 9.09
C ALA A 33 2.39 -17.14 8.39
N THR A 34 2.09 -18.20 7.63
CA THR A 34 0.73 -18.45 7.18
C THR A 34 0.01 -19.20 8.30
N LEU A 35 -0.83 -18.47 9.04
CA LEU A 35 -1.60 -19.02 10.13
C LEU A 35 -2.95 -19.50 9.61
N THR A 36 -3.33 -20.72 9.96
CA THR A 36 -4.71 -21.19 9.79
C THR A 36 -5.54 -20.77 10.99
N PRO A 37 -6.84 -20.47 10.82
CA PRO A 37 -7.70 -20.14 11.97
C PRO A 37 -7.74 -21.31 12.95
N VAL A 38 -7.69 -20.99 14.24
CA VAL A 38 -7.86 -21.97 15.34
C VAL A 38 -9.32 -22.21 15.70
N ALA A 39 -10.21 -21.33 15.23
CA ALA A 39 -11.64 -21.45 15.35
C ALA A 39 -12.30 -20.62 14.24
N ASP A 40 -13.36 -21.16 13.63
CA ASP A 40 -14.26 -20.37 12.80
C ASP A 40 -15.72 -20.83 12.92
N ALA A 41 -16.66 -19.90 12.81
CA ALA A 41 -18.07 -20.26 12.85
C ALA A 41 -18.93 -19.17 12.26
N THR A 42 -20.00 -19.57 11.59
CA THR A 42 -21.10 -18.66 11.26
C THR A 42 -22.11 -18.64 12.41
N VAL A 43 -22.59 -17.46 12.76
CA VAL A 43 -23.82 -17.31 13.54
C VAL A 43 -24.94 -16.82 12.65
N ASP A 44 -26.17 -17.24 12.93
CA ASP A 44 -27.33 -17.01 12.08
C ASP A 44 -28.50 -16.49 12.91
N ALA A 45 -28.91 -15.25 12.65
CA ALA A 45 -30.05 -14.62 13.33
C ALA A 45 -31.36 -15.39 13.11
N GLY A 46 -31.51 -16.08 11.98
CA GLY A 46 -32.67 -16.92 11.67
C GLY A 46 -32.73 -18.21 12.50
N HIS A 47 -31.60 -18.64 13.05
CA HIS A 47 -31.47 -19.85 13.87
C HIS A 47 -30.61 -19.58 15.11
N PRO A 48 -31.08 -18.77 16.07
CA PRO A 48 -30.20 -18.11 17.03
C PRO A 48 -29.56 -19.02 18.08
N LEU A 49 -30.05 -20.25 18.23
CA LEU A 49 -29.52 -21.27 19.14
C LEU A 49 -28.68 -22.34 18.44
N ARG A 50 -28.57 -22.29 17.11
CA ARG A 50 -27.85 -23.30 16.33
C ARG A 50 -26.37 -22.94 16.26
N ASN A 51 -25.53 -23.95 16.46
CA ASN A 51 -24.09 -23.87 16.24
C ASN A 51 -23.73 -24.37 14.82
N TYR A 52 -22.79 -23.67 14.17
CA TYR A 52 -22.29 -24.01 12.83
C TYR A 52 -20.77 -24.20 12.78
N GLY A 53 -20.08 -24.34 13.91
CA GLY A 53 -18.61 -24.39 13.98
C GLY A 53 -17.93 -25.63 13.39
N GLY A 54 -18.66 -26.49 12.67
CA GLY A 54 -18.11 -27.60 11.89
C GLY A 54 -18.59 -27.60 10.45
N ALA A 55 -19.16 -26.48 9.99
CA ALA A 55 -19.61 -26.33 8.61
C ALA A 55 -18.40 -26.10 7.70
N VAL A 56 -18.34 -26.80 6.56
CA VAL A 56 -17.23 -26.70 5.60
C VAL A 56 -17.14 -25.35 4.88
N SER A 57 -18.19 -24.53 4.95
CA SER A 57 -18.24 -23.17 4.42
C SER A 57 -18.81 -22.23 5.48
N LEU A 58 -18.22 -21.03 5.57
CA LEU A 58 -18.74 -19.91 6.33
C LEU A 58 -19.72 -19.11 5.46
N ARG A 59 -20.75 -18.53 6.08
CA ARG A 59 -21.76 -17.70 5.41
C ARG A 59 -21.78 -16.30 5.99
N VAL A 60 -21.96 -15.34 5.10
CA VAL A 60 -22.08 -13.93 5.43
C VAL A 60 -23.29 -13.39 4.69
N ASP A 61 -24.25 -12.82 5.41
CA ASP A 61 -25.56 -12.38 4.88
C ASP A 61 -26.08 -11.19 5.71
N GLY A 62 -26.70 -10.23 5.06
CA GLY A 62 -27.38 -9.09 5.67
C GLY A 62 -28.81 -9.41 6.15
N SER A 63 -29.48 -10.44 5.62
CA SER A 63 -30.84 -10.80 6.04
C SER A 63 -31.28 -12.24 5.69
N PRO A 64 -31.55 -13.12 6.69
CA PRO A 64 -31.29 -12.89 8.11
C PRO A 64 -29.79 -12.70 8.33
N HIS A 65 -29.42 -11.86 9.30
CA HIS A 65 -28.01 -11.57 9.56
C HIS A 65 -27.22 -12.85 9.83
N GLN A 66 -26.25 -13.13 8.96
CA GLN A 66 -25.25 -14.17 9.12
C GLN A 66 -23.87 -13.53 9.21
N VAL A 67 -23.16 -13.82 10.29
CA VAL A 67 -21.83 -13.26 10.58
C VAL A 67 -20.87 -14.41 10.74
N ALA A 68 -19.75 -14.37 10.00
CA ALA A 68 -18.68 -15.33 10.17
C ALA A 68 -17.61 -14.79 11.11
N TYR A 69 -17.23 -15.57 12.11
CA TYR A 69 -16.14 -15.28 13.04
C TYR A 69 -14.95 -16.14 12.69
N LEU A 70 -13.75 -15.56 12.74
CA LEU A 70 -12.48 -16.24 12.57
C LEU A 70 -11.58 -15.84 13.74
N ARG A 71 -10.91 -16.81 14.37
CA ARG A 71 -9.87 -16.54 15.37
C ARG A 71 -8.55 -17.15 14.94
N PHE A 72 -7.49 -16.37 15.05
CA PHE A 72 -6.12 -16.79 14.79
C PHE A 72 -5.28 -16.62 16.05
N GLU A 73 -4.35 -17.56 16.27
CA GLU A 73 -3.29 -17.40 17.26
C GLU A 73 -2.11 -16.72 16.57
N VAL A 74 -2.03 -15.39 16.68
CA VAL A 74 -0.98 -14.64 16.00
C VAL A 74 0.34 -14.81 16.72
N THR A 75 1.36 -15.22 15.97
CA THR A 75 2.72 -15.38 16.46
C THR A 75 3.71 -14.91 15.39
N GLY A 76 4.89 -14.49 15.80
CA GLY A 76 5.96 -14.07 14.89
C GLY A 76 5.69 -12.75 14.18
N THR A 77 5.07 -11.77 14.85
CA THR A 77 4.75 -10.47 14.21
C THR A 77 5.93 -9.50 14.13
N GLY A 78 7.02 -9.73 14.89
CA GLY A 78 8.15 -8.80 14.96
C GLY A 78 7.81 -7.47 15.63
N ASP A 79 8.69 -6.48 15.44
CA ASP A 79 8.57 -5.14 16.05
C ASP A 79 7.52 -4.24 15.36
N GLU A 80 7.21 -4.51 14.09
CA GLU A 80 6.20 -3.80 13.28
C GLU A 80 5.13 -4.81 12.82
N PRO A 81 4.16 -5.14 13.69
CA PRO A 81 3.14 -6.13 13.40
C PRO A 81 2.26 -5.73 12.21
N SER A 82 2.11 -6.62 11.23
CA SER A 82 1.19 -6.46 10.09
C SER A 82 0.61 -7.83 9.69
N ALA A 83 -0.53 -7.84 9.00
CA ALA A 83 -1.09 -9.06 8.43
C ALA A 83 -2.07 -8.79 7.29
N VAL A 84 -2.12 -9.73 6.36
CA VAL A 84 -3.14 -9.81 5.30
C VAL A 84 -4.03 -11.02 5.57
N LEU A 85 -5.33 -10.79 5.69
CA LEU A 85 -6.33 -11.85 5.74
C LEU A 85 -6.63 -12.30 4.31
N ARG A 86 -6.46 -13.59 4.03
CA ARG A 86 -6.71 -14.19 2.72
C ARG A 86 -7.80 -15.25 2.81
N LEU A 87 -8.87 -15.08 2.03
CA LEU A 87 -10.09 -15.87 2.07
C LEU A 87 -10.41 -16.43 0.68
N TYR A 88 -10.81 -17.70 0.60
CA TYR A 88 -11.31 -18.27 -0.65
C TYR A 88 -12.82 -18.12 -0.72
N ILE A 89 -13.29 -17.44 -1.77
CA ILE A 89 -14.67 -17.05 -1.95
C ILE A 89 -15.33 -18.07 -2.88
N GLU A 90 -16.36 -18.77 -2.39
CA GLU A 90 -17.04 -19.84 -3.11
C GLU A 90 -18.17 -19.31 -4.00
N THR A 91 -18.81 -18.21 -3.60
CA THR A 91 -19.89 -17.57 -4.37
C THR A 91 -19.71 -16.07 -4.38
N ALA A 92 -20.05 -15.45 -5.51
CA ALA A 92 -19.92 -14.02 -5.70
C ALA A 92 -20.78 -13.21 -4.70
N SER A 93 -20.36 -11.97 -4.44
CA SER A 93 -21.13 -10.97 -3.70
C SER A 93 -21.07 -9.64 -4.44
N SER A 94 -22.22 -8.97 -4.56
CA SER A 94 -22.31 -7.69 -5.27
C SER A 94 -21.80 -6.52 -4.43
N THR A 95 -21.83 -6.64 -3.10
CA THR A 95 -21.35 -5.61 -2.16
C THR A 95 -20.02 -5.99 -1.52
N GLY A 96 -19.80 -7.29 -1.31
CA GLY A 96 -18.61 -7.84 -0.69
C GLY A 96 -18.67 -7.92 0.82
N LEU A 97 -17.50 -7.75 1.42
CA LEU A 97 -17.19 -8.05 2.81
C LEU A 97 -16.77 -6.78 3.57
N TYR A 98 -17.23 -6.65 4.81
CA TYR A 98 -16.63 -5.80 5.83
C TYR A 98 -15.93 -6.66 6.88
N VAL A 99 -14.69 -6.31 7.20
CA VAL A 99 -13.90 -6.95 8.25
C VAL A 99 -13.93 -6.07 9.49
N HIS A 100 -14.26 -6.66 10.62
CA HIS A 100 -14.30 -6.01 11.92
C HIS A 100 -13.32 -6.65 12.88
N GLY A 101 -12.74 -5.84 13.77
CA GLY A 101 -12.10 -6.37 14.97
C GLY A 101 -13.13 -6.81 16.01
N VAL A 102 -12.85 -7.89 16.73
CA VAL A 102 -13.64 -8.37 17.87
C VAL A 102 -12.72 -8.43 19.08
N SER A 103 -13.12 -7.82 20.19
CA SER A 103 -12.28 -7.72 21.39
C SER A 103 -12.34 -8.94 22.30
N ASP A 104 -13.35 -9.81 22.12
CA ASP A 104 -13.52 -11.04 22.88
C ASP A 104 -12.90 -12.21 22.11
N ASP A 105 -11.76 -12.68 22.60
CA ASP A 105 -11.02 -13.81 22.06
C ASP A 105 -11.35 -15.14 22.77
N ASP A 106 -12.27 -15.17 23.74
CA ASP A 106 -12.57 -16.35 24.58
C ASP A 106 -13.72 -17.22 24.04
N TRP A 107 -14.35 -16.80 22.94
CA TRP A 107 -15.43 -17.56 22.32
C TRP A 107 -14.96 -18.95 21.86
N ARG A 108 -15.89 -19.90 21.80
CA ARG A 108 -15.60 -21.29 21.44
C ARG A 108 -16.41 -21.73 20.24
N GLU A 109 -15.71 -22.19 19.21
CA GLU A 109 -16.27 -22.71 17.95
C GLU A 109 -17.44 -23.65 18.15
N GLY A 110 -17.29 -24.69 18.99
CA GLY A 110 -18.34 -25.70 19.21
C GLY A 110 -19.55 -25.25 20.04
N THR A 111 -19.53 -24.04 20.60
CA THR A 111 -20.66 -23.49 21.38
C THR A 111 -21.14 -22.13 20.88
N LEU A 112 -20.53 -21.59 19.81
CA LEU A 112 -20.92 -20.31 19.25
C LEU A 112 -22.30 -20.41 18.60
N THR A 113 -23.19 -19.51 18.98
CA THR A 113 -24.54 -19.34 18.48
C THR A 113 -24.78 -17.85 18.31
N TYR A 114 -25.81 -17.44 17.59
CA TYR A 114 -26.13 -16.02 17.49
C TYR A 114 -26.41 -15.39 18.86
N HIS A 115 -27.04 -16.14 19.77
CA HIS A 115 -27.35 -15.68 21.12
C HIS A 115 -26.12 -15.32 21.96
N ASN A 116 -25.00 -16.03 21.78
CA ASN A 116 -23.76 -15.82 22.57
C ASN A 116 -22.59 -15.35 21.69
N ALA A 117 -22.86 -14.79 20.51
CA ALA A 117 -21.84 -14.23 19.64
C ALA A 117 -21.17 -13.02 20.30
N PRO A 118 -19.84 -12.89 20.23
CA PRO A 118 -19.13 -11.68 20.64
C PRO A 118 -19.68 -10.39 20.00
N PRO A 119 -19.67 -9.25 20.70
CA PRO A 119 -19.98 -7.96 20.09
C PRO A 119 -18.98 -7.62 18.98
N ILE A 120 -19.51 -7.15 17.83
CA ILE A 120 -18.71 -6.75 16.67
C ILE A 120 -18.20 -5.32 16.87
N GLY A 121 -16.89 -5.12 16.68
CA GLY A 121 -16.25 -3.80 16.76
C GLY A 121 -16.36 -2.98 15.47
N PRO A 122 -15.58 -1.89 15.35
CA PRO A 122 -15.57 -1.07 14.13
C PRO A 122 -15.05 -1.84 12.92
N VAL A 123 -15.48 -1.42 11.74
CA VAL A 123 -14.93 -1.88 10.47
C VAL A 123 -13.47 -1.44 10.39
N VAL A 124 -12.58 -2.36 10.03
CA VAL A 124 -11.15 -2.08 9.81
C VAL A 124 -10.75 -2.19 8.34
N ALA A 125 -11.54 -2.90 7.53
CA ALA A 125 -11.32 -3.02 6.10
C ALA A 125 -12.60 -3.45 5.37
N SER A 126 -12.66 -3.21 4.06
CA SER A 126 -13.75 -3.62 3.18
C SER A 126 -13.22 -4.09 1.84
N SER A 127 -13.91 -5.04 1.19
CA SER A 127 -13.44 -5.61 -0.08
C SER A 127 -14.01 -4.97 -1.35
N GLY A 128 -15.20 -4.37 -1.28
CA GLY A 128 -16.01 -4.13 -2.49
C GLY A 128 -16.52 -5.45 -3.12
N PRO A 129 -17.16 -5.41 -4.30
CA PRO A 129 -17.72 -6.57 -4.98
C PRO A 129 -16.71 -7.71 -5.14
N ILE A 130 -17.17 -8.96 -5.04
CA ILE A 130 -16.29 -10.13 -5.04
C ILE A 130 -16.81 -11.17 -6.04
N ALA A 131 -15.94 -11.66 -6.92
CA ALA A 131 -16.25 -12.77 -7.83
C ALA A 131 -16.32 -14.12 -7.10
N ALA A 132 -17.01 -15.10 -7.71
CA ALA A 132 -16.99 -16.48 -7.24
C ALA A 132 -15.65 -17.16 -7.57
N ASP A 133 -15.33 -18.21 -6.81
CA ASP A 133 -14.16 -19.08 -7.00
C ASP A 133 -12.80 -18.36 -7.01
N THR A 134 -12.72 -17.22 -6.31
CA THR A 134 -11.52 -16.37 -6.26
C THR A 134 -10.92 -16.28 -4.87
N TRP A 135 -9.65 -15.85 -4.80
CA TRP A 135 -9.02 -15.44 -3.56
C TRP A 135 -9.26 -13.95 -3.33
N LEU A 136 -9.69 -13.61 -2.12
CA LEU A 136 -9.76 -12.25 -1.61
C LEU A 136 -8.62 -12.04 -0.60
N SER A 137 -7.92 -10.91 -0.70
CA SER A 137 -6.92 -10.48 0.27
C SER A 137 -7.34 -9.12 0.87
N VAL A 138 -7.25 -8.99 2.18
CA VAL A 138 -7.65 -7.78 2.92
C VAL A 138 -6.57 -7.43 3.94
N ASP A 139 -6.10 -6.18 3.93
CA ASP A 139 -5.17 -5.68 4.96
C ASP A 139 -5.91 -5.59 6.31
N VAL A 140 -5.42 -6.31 7.31
CA VAL A 140 -5.94 -6.30 8.69
C VAL A 140 -4.87 -5.89 9.69
N SER A 141 -3.80 -5.24 9.22
CA SER A 141 -2.64 -4.86 10.03
C SER A 141 -3.01 -4.02 11.25
N SER A 142 -4.06 -3.20 11.17
CA SER A 142 -4.56 -2.40 12.29
C SER A 142 -5.05 -3.22 13.48
N LEU A 143 -5.35 -4.51 13.30
CA LEU A 143 -5.73 -5.45 14.36
C LEU A 143 -4.51 -6.15 14.98
N ILE A 144 -3.37 -6.14 14.31
CA ILE A 144 -2.17 -6.83 14.77
C ILE A 144 -1.34 -5.88 15.62
N THR A 145 -1.25 -6.15 16.92
CA THR A 145 -0.45 -5.31 17.84
C THR A 145 0.62 -6.12 18.57
N GLY A 146 0.97 -7.30 18.05
CA GLY A 146 1.92 -8.24 18.64
C GLY A 146 1.46 -9.69 18.56
N ASP A 147 2.25 -10.58 19.16
CA ASP A 147 1.97 -12.02 19.29
C ASP A 147 0.83 -12.27 20.29
N ARG A 148 -0.41 -12.21 19.82
CA ARG A 148 -1.62 -12.45 20.62
C ARG A 148 -2.77 -12.96 19.75
N PRO A 149 -3.80 -13.59 20.34
CA PRO A 149 -5.01 -13.93 19.60
C PRO A 149 -5.61 -12.71 18.90
N VAL A 150 -6.15 -12.93 17.71
CA VAL A 150 -6.94 -11.94 16.98
C VAL A 150 -8.22 -12.60 16.52
N THR A 151 -9.35 -12.04 16.93
CA THR A 151 -10.68 -12.40 16.45
C THR A 151 -11.20 -11.36 15.46
N LEU A 152 -11.70 -11.85 14.33
CA LEU A 152 -12.33 -11.06 13.29
C LEU A 152 -13.79 -11.46 13.15
N ALA A 153 -14.64 -10.50 12.82
CA ALA A 153 -15.99 -10.75 12.32
C ALA A 153 -16.11 -10.25 10.88
N LEU A 154 -16.73 -11.08 10.05
CA LEU A 154 -17.01 -10.83 8.65
C LEU A 154 -18.50 -10.57 8.48
N THR A 155 -18.84 -9.39 7.97
CA THR A 155 -20.23 -9.00 7.71
C THR A 155 -20.40 -8.55 6.27
N THR A 156 -21.67 -8.43 5.85
CA THR A 156 -22.05 -7.79 4.59
C THR A 156 -23.33 -7.01 4.83
N THR A 157 -23.59 -6.04 3.98
CA THR A 157 -24.86 -5.30 3.94
C THR A 157 -25.82 -5.85 2.89
N ASP A 158 -25.39 -6.80 2.06
CA ASP A 158 -26.18 -7.47 1.02
C ASP A 158 -27.11 -8.53 1.65
N ASP A 159 -28.39 -8.55 1.26
CA ASP A 159 -29.35 -9.59 1.69
C ASP A 159 -29.29 -10.85 0.81
N THR A 160 -28.41 -10.86 -0.19
CA THR A 160 -28.00 -12.05 -0.94
C THR A 160 -26.67 -12.54 -0.39
N GLY A 161 -26.74 -13.35 0.67
CA GLY A 161 -25.55 -13.88 1.33
C GLY A 161 -24.62 -14.69 0.42
N PHE A 162 -23.34 -14.70 0.76
CA PHE A 162 -22.30 -15.44 0.05
C PHE A 162 -21.55 -16.42 0.95
N ARG A 163 -20.80 -17.32 0.33
CA ARG A 163 -20.03 -18.37 0.98
C ARG A 163 -18.54 -18.18 0.77
N LEU A 164 -17.78 -18.46 1.82
CA LEU A 164 -16.34 -18.59 1.79
C LEU A 164 -15.93 -19.89 2.48
N THR A 165 -14.81 -20.46 2.07
CA THR A 165 -14.36 -21.75 2.61
C THR A 165 -13.97 -21.61 4.09
N SER A 166 -14.43 -22.52 4.95
CA SER A 166 -14.05 -22.59 6.36
C SER A 166 -12.72 -23.32 6.57
N ARG A 167 -12.25 -23.36 7.82
CA ARG A 167 -11.10 -24.14 8.28
C ARG A 167 -11.31 -25.64 8.16
N ASP A 168 -12.56 -26.11 8.19
CA ASP A 168 -12.91 -27.52 8.01
C ASP A 168 -13.24 -27.85 6.54
N GLY A 169 -13.14 -26.85 5.65
CA GLY A 169 -13.29 -27.01 4.21
C GLY A 169 -12.05 -27.54 3.50
N THR A 170 -12.08 -27.45 2.16
CA THR A 170 -11.00 -27.91 1.27
C THR A 170 -9.65 -27.33 1.69
N GLU A 171 -8.67 -28.19 1.98
CA GLU A 171 -7.38 -27.80 2.58
C GLU A 171 -6.66 -26.68 1.81
N SER A 172 -6.63 -26.76 0.48
CA SER A 172 -5.98 -25.76 -0.37
C SER A 172 -6.71 -24.41 -0.46
N ARG A 173 -7.88 -24.27 0.16
CA ARG A 173 -8.78 -23.10 0.10
C ARG A 173 -9.12 -22.53 1.48
N ARG A 174 -8.55 -23.08 2.55
CA ARG A 174 -8.84 -22.65 3.93
C ARG A 174 -8.44 -21.19 4.15
N PRO A 175 -9.12 -20.46 5.06
CA PRO A 175 -8.73 -19.11 5.44
C PRO A 175 -7.28 -19.06 5.93
N GLN A 176 -6.60 -17.97 5.61
CA GLN A 176 -5.21 -17.73 5.98
C GLN A 176 -5.09 -16.34 6.58
N LEU A 177 -4.45 -16.23 7.74
CA LEU A 177 -3.88 -14.96 8.20
C LEU A 177 -2.39 -15.01 7.86
N ILE A 178 -2.02 -14.25 6.85
CA ILE A 178 -0.64 -14.15 6.40
C ILE A 178 0.00 -13.04 7.22
N VAL A 179 0.75 -13.42 8.25
CA VAL A 179 1.67 -12.53 8.93
C VAL A 179 2.92 -12.52 8.05
N PRO A 180 3.27 -11.41 7.39
CA PRO A 180 4.54 -11.30 6.71
C PRO A 180 5.63 -11.73 7.68
N ALA A 181 6.72 -12.31 7.18
CA ALA A 181 7.88 -12.50 8.04
C ALA A 181 8.12 -11.16 8.74
N PRO A 182 8.40 -11.12 10.07
CA PRO A 182 9.13 -9.99 10.62
C PRO A 182 10.22 -9.70 9.60
N PRO A 183 10.44 -8.45 9.18
CA PRO A 183 11.56 -8.17 8.32
C PRO A 183 12.74 -8.91 8.96
N ASN A 184 13.23 -9.92 8.24
CA ASN A 184 14.43 -10.64 8.62
C ASN A 184 15.39 -9.53 9.04
N PRO A 185 15.88 -9.48 10.30
CA PRO A 185 16.61 -8.31 10.79
C PRO A 185 17.62 -7.94 9.71
N SER A 186 17.44 -6.73 9.18
CA SER A 186 17.82 -6.28 7.83
C SER A 186 18.82 -7.20 7.14
N PRO A 187 18.43 -8.04 6.15
CA PRO A 187 19.42 -8.85 5.46
C PRO A 187 20.50 -7.99 4.82
N TYR A 188 20.25 -6.70 4.58
CA TYR A 188 21.29 -5.69 4.35
C TYR A 188 20.98 -4.34 5.01
N THR A 189 22.01 -3.77 5.64
CA THR A 189 22.06 -2.36 6.03
C THR A 189 22.97 -1.59 5.09
N ILE A 190 22.41 -0.54 4.46
CA ILE A 190 23.07 0.39 3.56
C ILE A 190 23.55 1.61 4.34
N SER A 191 24.85 1.89 4.23
CA SER A 191 25.47 3.05 4.86
C SER A 191 26.42 3.76 3.89
N ARG A 192 26.58 5.07 4.10
CA ARG A 192 27.57 5.86 3.37
C ARG A 192 28.91 5.77 4.08
N VAL A 193 29.94 5.28 3.39
CA VAL A 193 31.30 5.06 3.94
C VAL A 193 32.33 6.03 3.39
N GLY A 194 31.97 6.81 2.37
CA GLY A 194 32.81 7.86 1.79
C GLY A 194 32.00 8.92 1.07
N ALA A 195 32.67 9.81 0.33
CA ALA A 195 31.99 10.89 -0.38
C ALA A 195 31.02 10.40 -1.47
N VAL A 196 31.40 9.34 -2.18
CA VAL A 196 30.61 8.72 -3.26
C VAL A 196 30.58 7.19 -3.13
N THR A 197 30.92 6.69 -1.95
CA THR A 197 31.08 5.26 -1.68
C THR A 197 30.11 4.85 -0.60
N TYR A 198 29.42 3.75 -0.86
CA TYR A 198 28.42 3.15 0.02
C TYR A 198 28.81 1.72 0.31
N SER A 199 28.27 1.19 1.41
CA SER A 199 28.42 -0.21 1.77
C SER A 199 27.07 -0.80 2.12
N ALA A 200 26.82 -2.01 1.61
CA ALA A 200 25.70 -2.86 1.97
C ALA A 200 26.25 -4.04 2.75
N VAL A 201 25.89 -4.15 4.03
CA VAL A 201 26.39 -5.20 4.93
C VAL A 201 25.24 -6.09 5.38
N SER A 202 25.38 -7.40 5.20
CA SER A 202 24.42 -8.35 5.73
C SER A 202 24.58 -8.50 7.22
N GLU A 203 23.51 -8.26 7.96
CA GLU A 203 23.50 -8.44 9.42
C GLU A 203 23.52 -9.93 9.80
N VAL A 204 23.15 -10.81 8.87
CA VAL A 204 23.10 -12.26 9.09
C VAL A 204 24.40 -12.94 8.65
N THR A 205 24.87 -12.67 7.43
CA THR A 205 26.01 -13.40 6.84
C THR A 205 27.33 -12.64 6.95
N GLY A 206 27.30 -11.34 7.26
CA GLY A 206 28.45 -10.45 7.16
C GLY A 206 28.88 -10.15 5.72
N GLN A 207 28.16 -10.66 4.71
CA GLN A 207 28.42 -10.35 3.32
C GLN A 207 28.39 -8.85 3.09
N THR A 208 29.41 -8.32 2.43
CA THR A 208 29.59 -6.89 2.24
C THR A 208 29.84 -6.57 0.78
N TRP A 209 29.08 -5.61 0.25
CA TRP A 209 29.42 -4.93 -1.00
C TRP A 209 29.79 -3.49 -0.72
N THR A 210 30.75 -2.98 -1.47
CA THR A 210 31.20 -1.58 -1.38
C THR A 210 31.36 -1.03 -2.77
N GLY A 211 30.83 0.17 -3.04
CA GLY A 211 30.85 0.76 -4.38
C GLY A 211 29.96 1.98 -4.51
N SER A 212 29.49 2.24 -5.74
CA SER A 212 28.44 3.23 -5.97
C SER A 212 27.13 2.77 -5.32
N LEU A 213 26.23 3.73 -5.08
CA LEU A 213 24.94 3.45 -4.47
C LEU A 213 24.14 2.43 -5.27
N LYS A 214 24.11 2.60 -6.61
CA LYS A 214 23.46 1.68 -7.54
C LYS A 214 23.99 0.26 -7.34
N THR A 215 25.31 0.08 -7.41
CA THR A 215 25.93 -1.24 -7.32
C THR A 215 25.62 -1.93 -5.99
N VAL A 216 25.72 -1.22 -4.86
CA VAL A 216 25.51 -1.88 -3.56
C VAL A 216 24.04 -2.22 -3.30
N VAL A 217 23.11 -1.37 -3.72
CA VAL A 217 21.66 -1.62 -3.53
C VAL A 217 21.17 -2.72 -4.46
N GLU A 218 21.56 -2.72 -5.73
CA GLU A 218 21.17 -3.78 -6.67
C GLU A 218 21.77 -5.14 -6.29
N SER A 219 22.99 -5.16 -5.76
CA SER A 219 23.61 -6.39 -5.26
C SER A 219 22.86 -6.95 -4.05
N ALA A 220 22.48 -6.08 -3.10
CA ALA A 220 21.66 -6.46 -1.97
C ALA A 220 20.27 -6.95 -2.40
N ALA A 221 19.62 -6.24 -3.32
CA ALA A 221 18.30 -6.58 -3.86
C ALA A 221 18.31 -7.95 -4.55
N ALA A 222 19.30 -8.20 -5.40
CA ALA A 222 19.45 -9.50 -6.07
C ALA A 222 19.64 -10.65 -5.07
N ASP A 223 20.42 -10.42 -4.01
CA ASP A 223 20.68 -11.46 -3.01
C ASP A 223 19.44 -11.76 -2.15
N VAL A 224 18.74 -10.75 -1.65
CA VAL A 224 17.50 -10.97 -0.88
C VAL A 224 16.39 -11.56 -1.74
N ASN A 225 16.29 -11.17 -3.01
CA ASN A 225 15.30 -11.72 -3.93
C ASN A 225 15.54 -13.22 -4.17
N ARG A 226 16.79 -13.65 -4.35
CA ARG A 226 17.16 -15.07 -4.44
C ARG A 226 16.77 -15.86 -3.18
N LEU A 227 16.68 -15.20 -2.03
CA LEU A 227 16.27 -15.77 -0.76
C LEU A 227 14.75 -15.70 -0.52
N GLY A 228 13.97 -15.22 -1.50
CA GLY A 228 12.51 -15.14 -1.43
C GLY A 228 11.97 -13.81 -0.89
N GLY A 229 12.84 -12.82 -0.69
CA GLY A 229 12.49 -11.50 -0.18
C GLY A 229 13.42 -11.05 0.95
N GLY A 230 13.20 -9.83 1.44
CA GLY A 230 13.99 -9.28 2.54
C GLY A 230 14.01 -7.77 2.60
N THR A 231 14.62 -7.24 3.65
CA THR A 231 14.71 -5.79 3.92
C THR A 231 16.08 -5.23 3.62
N ILE A 232 16.10 -4.14 2.87
CA ILE A 232 17.28 -3.32 2.61
C ILE A 232 17.05 -2.01 3.35
N ALA A 233 17.72 -1.88 4.50
CA ALA A 233 17.57 -0.73 5.38
C ALA A 233 18.62 0.32 5.08
N PHE A 234 18.21 1.56 4.84
CA PHE A 234 19.09 2.70 4.70
C PHE A 234 19.23 3.40 6.04
N THR A 235 20.47 3.60 6.48
CA THR A 235 20.76 4.47 7.63
C THR A 235 20.31 5.92 7.36
N ALA A 236 20.27 6.75 8.40
CA ALA A 236 20.01 8.18 8.21
C ALA A 236 21.13 8.83 7.37
N GLY A 237 20.76 9.68 6.42
CA GLY A 237 21.70 10.40 5.55
C GLY A 237 21.21 10.55 4.11
N THR A 238 22.07 11.14 3.28
CA THR A 238 21.84 11.28 1.83
C THR A 238 22.58 10.18 1.07
N PHE A 239 21.82 9.50 0.22
CA PHE A 239 22.21 8.45 -0.70
C PHE A 239 22.05 9.01 -2.12
N ASP A 240 23.17 9.43 -2.69
CA ASP A 240 23.24 10.11 -3.99
C ASP A 240 23.68 9.13 -5.09
N LEU A 241 22.81 8.95 -6.08
CA LEU A 241 23.01 8.17 -7.30
C LEU A 241 23.77 8.95 -8.38
N GLY A 242 24.03 10.24 -8.18
CA GLY A 242 24.53 11.11 -9.25
C GLY A 242 23.52 11.18 -10.39
N ALA A 243 23.92 10.80 -11.60
CA ALA A 243 23.02 10.72 -12.76
C ALA A 243 22.41 9.31 -12.95
N GLU A 244 22.78 8.34 -12.10
CA GLU A 244 22.27 6.97 -12.19
C GLU A 244 20.90 6.82 -11.53
N PHE A 245 20.40 5.59 -11.56
CA PHE A 245 19.15 5.13 -10.98
C PHE A 245 19.25 3.66 -10.58
N PHE A 246 18.38 3.19 -9.68
CA PHE A 246 18.26 1.76 -9.42
C PHE A 246 17.48 1.08 -10.54
N LYS A 247 17.96 -0.07 -11.01
CA LYS A 247 17.27 -0.94 -11.95
C LYS A 247 16.89 -2.23 -11.24
N LEU A 248 15.62 -2.35 -10.89
CA LEU A 248 15.10 -3.36 -9.96
C LEU A 248 14.05 -4.25 -10.66
N GLU A 249 14.52 -5.31 -11.34
CA GLU A 249 13.65 -6.17 -12.14
C GLU A 249 13.29 -7.47 -11.41
N GLY A 250 12.00 -7.84 -11.46
CA GLY A 250 11.50 -9.14 -11.00
C GLY A 250 11.69 -9.40 -9.51
N LEU A 251 11.75 -8.35 -8.69
CA LEU A 251 11.87 -8.48 -7.24
C LEU A 251 10.55 -8.97 -6.63
N ARG A 252 10.65 -9.87 -5.65
CA ARG A 252 9.51 -10.42 -4.90
C ARG A 252 9.73 -10.20 -3.42
N ASN A 253 8.75 -9.61 -2.73
CA ASN A 253 8.77 -9.41 -1.27
C ASN A 253 10.03 -8.66 -0.78
N VAL A 254 10.52 -7.69 -1.55
CA VAL A 254 11.69 -6.87 -1.17
C VAL A 254 11.22 -5.54 -0.60
N THR A 255 11.71 -5.19 0.58
CA THR A 255 11.43 -3.93 1.28
C THR A 255 12.65 -3.02 1.23
N PHE A 256 12.47 -1.78 0.78
CA PHE A 256 13.42 -0.69 0.91
C PHE A 256 12.91 0.27 1.99
N VAL A 257 13.65 0.38 3.09
CA VAL A 257 13.22 1.17 4.26
C VAL A 257 14.29 2.17 4.65
N GLY A 258 13.91 3.44 4.84
CA GLY A 258 14.78 4.44 5.43
C GLY A 258 14.63 4.55 6.94
N ALA A 259 15.47 5.38 7.55
CA ALA A 259 15.37 5.69 8.98
C ALA A 259 14.20 6.65 9.32
N GLY A 260 13.43 7.10 8.32
CA GLY A 260 12.35 8.06 8.45
C GLY A 260 12.31 9.05 7.27
N MET A 261 11.11 9.55 6.93
CA MET A 261 10.91 10.51 5.83
C MET A 261 11.85 11.71 5.90
N GLY A 262 12.11 12.25 7.08
CA GLY A 262 13.02 13.40 7.27
C GLY A 262 14.50 13.04 7.45
N LEU A 263 14.85 11.76 7.48
CA LEU A 263 16.17 11.27 7.92
C LEU A 263 16.95 10.58 6.80
N THR A 264 16.27 9.88 5.90
CA THR A 264 16.89 9.20 4.76
C THR A 264 16.45 9.87 3.46
N LEU A 265 17.41 10.35 2.67
CA LEU A 265 17.19 10.91 1.34
C LEU A 265 17.89 10.06 0.29
N ILE A 266 17.14 9.49 -0.65
CA ILE A 266 17.66 8.90 -1.89
C ILE A 266 17.46 9.91 -3.01
N ARG A 267 18.52 10.24 -3.74
CA ARG A 267 18.43 11.23 -4.81
C ARG A 267 19.23 10.86 -6.04
N ASN A 268 18.79 11.42 -7.16
CA ASN A 268 19.62 11.57 -8.35
C ASN A 268 19.42 12.98 -8.95
N SER A 269 20.24 13.33 -9.93
CA SER A 269 20.10 14.54 -10.74
C SER A 269 20.63 14.28 -12.13
N SER A 270 19.77 14.38 -13.14
CA SER A 270 20.12 14.02 -14.52
C SER A 270 19.53 14.99 -15.54
N SER A 271 20.31 15.33 -16.56
CA SER A 271 19.83 16.01 -17.77
C SER A 271 19.73 15.06 -18.95
N ALA A 272 19.80 13.75 -18.72
CA ALA A 272 19.78 12.75 -19.77
C ALA A 272 18.46 12.80 -20.55
N ALA A 273 18.57 12.54 -21.85
CA ALA A 273 17.43 12.27 -22.71
C ALA A 273 16.94 10.81 -22.60
N ALA A 274 17.35 10.11 -21.56
CA ALA A 274 16.80 8.82 -21.14
C ALA A 274 16.11 8.99 -19.78
N ASP A 275 15.32 7.98 -19.45
CA ASP A 275 14.63 7.84 -18.18
C ASP A 275 15.67 7.46 -17.11
N THR A 276 15.54 8.06 -15.93
CA THR A 276 16.49 8.04 -14.82
C THR A 276 15.75 8.14 -13.49
N GLU A 277 14.89 7.18 -13.19
CA GLU A 277 13.98 7.17 -12.04
C GLU A 277 14.76 6.65 -10.84
N PRO A 278 14.97 7.38 -9.73
CA PRO A 278 15.70 6.84 -8.57
C PRO A 278 15.30 5.40 -8.22
N PHE A 279 14.00 5.09 -8.24
CA PHE A 279 13.48 3.73 -8.24
C PHE A 279 12.86 3.40 -9.61
N ASN A 280 13.63 2.76 -10.50
CA ASN A 280 13.10 2.15 -11.71
C ASN A 280 12.92 0.65 -11.45
N THR A 281 11.67 0.22 -11.29
CA THR A 281 11.33 -1.18 -11.07
C THR A 281 10.57 -1.75 -12.26
N LYS A 282 10.65 -3.07 -12.44
CA LYS A 282 9.82 -3.77 -13.43
C LYS A 282 9.40 -5.14 -12.95
N GLY A 283 8.12 -5.46 -13.00
CA GLY A 283 7.58 -6.79 -12.64
C GLY A 283 7.79 -7.13 -11.17
N MET A 284 7.83 -6.10 -10.32
CA MET A 284 7.98 -6.23 -8.87
C MET A 284 6.63 -6.59 -8.24
N ASP A 285 6.66 -7.45 -7.22
CA ASP A 285 5.44 -7.93 -6.57
C ASP A 285 5.64 -8.12 -5.06
N GLY A 286 4.68 -7.62 -4.28
CA GLY A 286 4.79 -7.56 -2.82
C GLY A 286 5.93 -6.65 -2.34
N GLY A 287 6.37 -5.70 -3.16
CA GLY A 287 7.47 -4.80 -2.85
C GLY A 287 7.04 -3.65 -1.96
N VAL A 288 7.95 -3.20 -1.07
CA VAL A 288 7.68 -2.09 -0.15
C VAL A 288 8.75 -1.01 -0.29
N VAL A 289 8.34 0.26 -0.35
CA VAL A 289 9.21 1.42 -0.19
C VAL A 289 8.64 2.29 0.92
N ARG A 290 9.40 2.48 2.01
CA ARG A 290 8.89 3.23 3.17
C ARG A 290 9.94 4.03 3.93
N ASP A 291 9.44 5.00 4.70
CA ASP A 291 10.20 5.79 5.67
C ASP A 291 11.43 6.51 5.08
N LEU A 292 11.28 7.10 3.90
CA LEU A 292 12.37 7.79 3.21
C LEU A 292 11.87 8.95 2.34
N THR A 293 12.79 9.82 1.95
CA THR A 293 12.58 10.83 0.90
C THR A 293 13.23 10.36 -0.41
N VAL A 294 12.55 10.58 -1.53
CA VAL A 294 13.08 10.46 -2.90
C VAL A 294 13.11 11.84 -3.58
N SER A 295 14.19 12.13 -4.29
CA SER A 295 14.35 13.36 -5.07
C SER A 295 14.99 13.07 -6.42
N ALA A 296 14.23 13.22 -7.51
CA ALA A 296 14.74 13.09 -8.87
C ALA A 296 14.92 14.47 -9.53
N GLY A 297 16.15 14.96 -9.54
CA GLY A 297 16.49 16.29 -10.03
C GLY A 297 16.77 16.33 -11.53
N GLY A 298 16.64 17.52 -12.13
CA GLY A 298 16.99 17.78 -13.52
C GLY A 298 15.91 18.52 -14.30
N PRO A 299 16.15 18.83 -15.59
CA PRO A 299 15.13 19.40 -16.46
C PRO A 299 13.93 18.46 -16.60
N PRO A 300 12.70 19.00 -16.74
CA PRO A 300 11.50 18.21 -16.93
C PRO A 300 11.64 17.18 -18.05
N ARG A 301 11.12 15.99 -17.78
CA ARG A 301 11.03 14.84 -18.68
C ARG A 301 9.88 13.97 -18.21
N THR A 302 8.80 13.96 -19.00
CA THR A 302 7.50 13.41 -18.60
C THR A 302 7.50 11.92 -18.30
N THR A 303 8.50 11.17 -18.78
CA THR A 303 8.65 9.73 -18.56
C THR A 303 9.68 9.39 -17.48
N SER A 304 10.26 10.39 -16.80
CA SER A 304 11.29 10.16 -15.79
C SER A 304 10.81 10.52 -14.39
N ASP A 305 10.22 9.52 -13.78
CA ASP A 305 9.45 9.60 -12.53
C ASP A 305 10.36 9.41 -11.29
N ALA A 306 9.87 9.70 -10.09
CA ALA A 306 10.70 9.51 -8.89
C ALA A 306 10.67 8.05 -8.42
N LEU A 307 9.49 7.44 -8.41
CA LEU A 307 9.27 6.02 -8.19
C LEU A 307 8.41 5.47 -9.33
N ASP A 308 8.98 4.54 -10.10
CA ASP A 308 8.37 3.94 -11.27
C ASP A 308 8.19 2.43 -11.09
N PHE A 309 6.93 2.01 -11.13
CA PHE A 309 6.49 0.64 -10.91
C PHE A 309 5.82 0.05 -12.15
N ASP A 310 6.62 -0.12 -13.22
CA ASP A 310 6.25 -0.90 -14.39
C ASP A 310 5.87 -2.34 -13.99
N ASP A 311 4.67 -2.79 -14.35
CA ASP A 311 4.17 -4.16 -14.04
C ASP A 311 4.22 -4.48 -12.52
N GLY A 312 4.07 -3.45 -11.68
CA GLY A 312 4.08 -3.55 -10.23
C GLY A 312 2.75 -4.05 -9.67
N ASN A 313 2.79 -5.10 -8.84
CA ASN A 313 1.60 -5.67 -8.21
C ASN A 313 1.74 -5.76 -6.69
N ASN A 314 0.65 -5.58 -5.96
CA ASN A 314 0.65 -5.70 -4.49
C ASN A 314 1.74 -4.83 -3.81
N MET A 315 2.06 -3.70 -4.40
CA MET A 315 3.12 -2.82 -3.93
C MET A 315 2.63 -1.95 -2.77
N LEU A 316 3.51 -1.62 -1.84
CA LEU A 316 3.24 -0.65 -0.78
C LEU A 316 4.27 0.49 -0.82
N VAL A 317 3.78 1.71 -1.04
CA VAL A 317 4.54 2.94 -0.83
C VAL A 317 3.96 3.66 0.39
N GLU A 318 4.68 3.66 1.50
CA GLU A 318 4.16 4.11 2.79
C GLU A 318 5.11 5.11 3.44
N ARG A 319 4.60 6.25 3.91
CA ARG A 319 5.46 7.27 4.55
C ARG A 319 6.69 7.58 3.70
N VAL A 320 6.44 7.88 2.42
CA VAL A 320 7.46 8.31 1.47
C VAL A 320 7.24 9.78 1.15
N ARG A 321 8.33 10.53 1.13
CA ARG A 321 8.32 11.91 0.66
C ARG A 321 8.93 12.01 -0.73
N VAL A 322 8.26 12.65 -1.68
CA VAL A 322 8.86 13.04 -2.95
C VAL A 322 9.04 14.56 -2.95
N THR A 323 10.27 15.03 -3.17
CA THR A 323 10.60 16.47 -3.15
C THR A 323 10.97 17.05 -4.50
N ALA A 324 11.25 16.19 -5.49
CA ALA A 324 11.49 16.59 -6.86
C ALA A 324 11.21 15.39 -7.78
N SER A 325 10.64 15.66 -8.96
CA SER A 325 10.63 14.71 -10.07
C SER A 325 10.72 15.41 -11.41
N ARG A 326 11.41 14.80 -12.37
CA ARG A 326 11.44 15.28 -13.75
C ARG A 326 10.12 14.97 -14.47
N GLY A 327 9.41 13.92 -14.04
CA GLY A 327 8.08 13.52 -14.48
C GLY A 327 7.11 13.52 -13.29
N ARG A 328 6.53 12.36 -12.99
CA ARG A 328 5.57 12.11 -11.90
C ARG A 328 6.28 11.78 -10.60
N GLY A 329 5.59 11.96 -9.48
CA GLY A 329 6.10 11.52 -8.18
C GLY A 329 6.14 10.01 -8.07
N ILE A 330 4.98 9.38 -8.11
CA ILE A 330 4.83 7.92 -8.05
C ILE A 330 3.98 7.48 -9.23
N ILE A 331 4.40 6.43 -9.94
CA ILE A 331 3.60 5.83 -11.02
C ILE A 331 3.51 4.31 -10.84
N PHE A 332 2.31 3.78 -11.04
CA PHE A 332 2.07 2.37 -11.31
C PHE A 332 1.62 2.23 -12.77
N ASP A 333 2.32 1.40 -13.54
CA ASP A 333 2.12 1.30 -14.98
C ASP A 333 1.82 -0.14 -15.41
N GLY A 334 0.57 -0.38 -15.82
CA GLY A 334 0.07 -1.65 -16.33
C GLY A 334 -0.21 -1.67 -17.83
N LYS A 335 0.31 -0.71 -18.62
CA LYS A 335 -0.16 -0.48 -20.01
C LYS A 335 0.39 -1.45 -21.06
N ASN A 336 1.51 -2.11 -20.81
CA ASN A 336 2.21 -2.92 -21.82
C ASN A 336 1.68 -4.36 -21.91
N GLN A 337 1.92 -5.07 -23.02
CA GLN A 337 1.34 -6.40 -23.26
C GLN A 337 1.72 -7.36 -22.11
N SER A 338 0.74 -8.14 -21.64
CA SER A 338 0.86 -9.09 -20.51
C SER A 338 1.11 -8.48 -19.13
N TRP A 339 1.27 -7.16 -19.03
CA TRP A 339 1.46 -6.53 -17.73
C TRP A 339 0.15 -6.42 -16.97
N THR A 340 0.25 -6.71 -15.69
CA THR A 340 -0.79 -6.49 -14.69
C THR A 340 -0.19 -5.54 -13.67
N SER A 341 -0.92 -4.47 -13.36
CA SER A 341 -0.57 -3.62 -12.24
C SER A 341 -1.82 -3.44 -11.42
N MET A 342 -1.84 -4.07 -10.25
CA MET A 342 -3.05 -4.17 -9.43
C MET A 342 -2.74 -4.33 -7.95
N GLY A 343 -3.71 -3.92 -7.11
CA GLY A 343 -3.66 -4.09 -5.66
C GLY A 343 -2.57 -3.27 -4.99
N ASN A 344 -2.09 -2.20 -5.63
CA ASN A 344 -1.03 -1.36 -5.12
C ASN A 344 -1.60 -0.34 -4.13
N THR A 345 -0.80 0.02 -3.13
CA THR A 345 -1.19 0.96 -2.08
C THR A 345 -0.15 2.07 -1.96
N VAL A 346 -0.61 3.31 -2.00
CA VAL A 346 0.15 4.49 -1.55
C VAL A 346 -0.53 5.04 -0.31
N ARG A 347 0.20 5.17 0.80
CA ARG A 347 -0.36 5.78 2.01
C ARG A 347 0.59 6.65 2.80
N ASP A 348 0.02 7.63 3.50
CA ASP A 348 0.73 8.53 4.43
C ASP A 348 1.92 9.27 3.79
N CYS A 349 1.79 9.63 2.52
CA CYS A 349 2.89 10.19 1.73
C CYS A 349 2.90 11.72 1.70
N GLN A 350 4.03 12.31 1.29
CA GLN A 350 4.16 13.75 1.04
C GLN A 350 4.78 13.99 -0.33
N ILE A 351 4.08 14.64 -1.25
CA ILE A 351 4.57 14.86 -2.61
C ILE A 351 4.56 16.34 -2.95
N SER A 352 5.70 16.82 -3.44
CA SER A 352 5.90 18.20 -3.88
C SER A 352 7.00 18.27 -4.93
N GLY A 353 6.99 19.33 -5.75
CA GLY A 353 8.08 19.61 -6.69
C GLY A 353 8.18 18.65 -7.87
N THR A 354 7.10 17.96 -8.23
CA THR A 354 7.01 17.13 -9.43
C THR A 354 6.66 18.02 -10.63
N ALA A 355 7.34 17.82 -11.77
CA ALA A 355 7.02 18.55 -12.99
C ALA A 355 5.71 18.10 -13.65
N SER A 356 5.27 16.87 -13.35
CA SER A 356 4.01 16.26 -13.79
C SER A 356 3.17 15.89 -12.56
N ASP A 357 2.38 14.81 -12.67
CA ASP A 357 1.40 14.40 -11.68
C ASP A 357 2.07 13.99 -10.36
N GLY A 358 1.36 14.20 -9.24
CA GLY A 358 1.82 13.70 -7.94
C GLY A 358 1.87 12.18 -7.93
N ILE A 359 0.73 11.54 -8.23
CA ILE A 359 0.59 10.09 -8.36
C ILE A 359 -0.18 9.77 -9.65
N GLU A 360 0.32 8.84 -10.46
CA GLU A 360 -0.36 8.32 -11.65
C GLU A 360 -0.65 6.81 -11.51
N LEU A 361 -1.91 6.43 -11.72
CA LEU A 361 -2.39 5.06 -11.86
C LEU A 361 -2.69 4.83 -13.35
N LEU A 362 -1.75 4.23 -14.08
CA LEU A 362 -1.83 4.06 -15.52
C LEU A 362 -2.21 2.62 -15.90
N ALA A 363 -3.45 2.44 -16.35
CA ALA A 363 -4.01 1.15 -16.75
C ALA A 363 -3.91 0.07 -15.66
N THR A 364 -4.26 0.46 -14.43
CA THR A 364 -4.15 -0.35 -13.21
C THR A 364 -5.51 -0.68 -12.60
N SER A 365 -5.57 -1.65 -11.69
CA SER A 365 -6.85 -2.01 -11.05
C SER A 365 -6.74 -2.30 -9.56
N GLY A 366 -7.75 -1.89 -8.79
CA GLY A 366 -7.83 -2.22 -7.36
C GLY A 366 -6.76 -1.54 -6.50
N ASP A 367 -6.21 -0.41 -6.94
CA ASP A 367 -5.20 0.32 -6.18
C ASP A 367 -5.84 1.29 -5.17
N THR A 368 -5.09 1.66 -4.14
CA THR A 368 -5.54 2.56 -3.07
C THR A 368 -4.53 3.70 -2.85
N ILE A 369 -5.02 4.93 -2.78
CA ILE A 369 -4.23 6.13 -2.41
C ILE A 369 -4.88 6.80 -1.21
N THR A 370 -4.20 6.82 -0.07
CA THR A 370 -4.77 7.32 1.19
C THR A 370 -3.85 8.20 2.03
N GLY A 371 -4.42 9.20 2.71
CA GLY A 371 -3.69 9.99 3.71
C GLY A 371 -2.48 10.78 3.16
N CYS A 372 -2.38 10.94 1.85
CA CYS A 372 -1.27 11.67 1.22
C CYS A 372 -1.50 13.17 1.25
N VAL A 373 -0.41 13.93 1.35
CA VAL A 373 -0.37 15.38 1.15
C VAL A 373 0.38 15.68 -0.14
N ILE A 374 -0.31 16.18 -1.16
CA ILE A 374 0.24 16.50 -2.49
C ILE A 374 0.10 18.00 -2.70
N THR A 375 1.21 18.70 -2.98
CA THR A 375 1.18 20.16 -3.10
C THR A 375 2.13 20.70 -4.16
N GLY A 376 1.65 21.68 -4.94
CA GLY A 376 2.49 22.41 -5.89
C GLY A 376 3.11 21.50 -6.97
N VAL A 377 2.32 20.57 -7.49
CA VAL A 377 2.73 19.66 -8.57
C VAL A 377 2.34 20.25 -9.92
N GLY A 378 3.17 20.12 -10.95
CA GLY A 378 2.89 20.72 -12.27
C GLY A 378 1.76 20.03 -13.06
N GLY A 379 1.46 18.78 -12.73
CA GLY A 379 0.38 18.00 -13.30
C GLY A 379 -0.87 17.96 -12.42
N HIS A 380 -1.56 16.83 -12.48
CA HIS A 380 -2.65 16.49 -11.57
C HIS A 380 -2.12 16.16 -10.18
N GLY A 381 -2.92 16.37 -9.14
CA GLY A 381 -2.59 15.82 -7.82
C GLY A 381 -2.54 14.28 -7.88
N VAL A 382 -3.65 13.69 -8.33
CA VAL A 382 -3.79 12.27 -8.65
C VAL A 382 -4.38 12.09 -10.03
N GLN A 383 -3.76 11.26 -10.85
CA GLN A 383 -4.20 10.89 -12.19
C GLN A 383 -4.56 9.40 -12.21
N ILE A 384 -5.82 9.07 -12.49
CA ILE A 384 -6.28 7.71 -12.81
C ILE A 384 -6.51 7.68 -14.31
N ASN A 385 -5.71 6.92 -15.05
CA ASN A 385 -5.66 7.01 -16.50
C ASN A 385 -5.71 5.64 -17.15
N ARG A 386 -6.51 5.52 -18.19
CA ARG A 386 -6.36 4.45 -19.18
C ARG A 386 -5.02 4.57 -19.93
N SER A 387 -4.63 3.48 -20.58
CA SER A 387 -3.53 3.52 -21.54
C SER A 387 -3.90 4.30 -22.82
N SER A 388 -2.87 4.78 -23.53
CA SER A 388 -3.02 5.40 -24.85
C SER A 388 -3.66 4.43 -25.86
N PRO A 389 -4.43 4.92 -26.87
CA PRO A 389 -4.90 4.11 -27.99
C PRO A 389 -3.78 3.42 -28.81
N THR A 390 -2.53 3.83 -28.61
CA THR A 390 -1.35 3.25 -29.27
C THR A 390 -0.42 2.48 -28.32
N ALA A 391 -0.84 2.26 -27.07
CA ALA A 391 -0.11 1.40 -26.14
C ALA A 391 -0.26 -0.08 -26.54
N ASP A 392 0.59 -0.97 -26.01
CA ASP A 392 0.50 -2.40 -26.33
C ASP A 392 -0.83 -3.01 -25.90
N GLN A 393 -1.44 -2.52 -24.80
CA GLN A 393 -2.83 -2.79 -24.43
C GLN A 393 -3.67 -1.52 -24.69
N PRO A 394 -4.19 -1.26 -25.90
CA PRO A 394 -4.85 0.00 -26.23
C PRO A 394 -6.10 0.29 -25.39
N ASN A 395 -6.18 1.50 -24.82
CA ASN A 395 -7.31 1.94 -23.99
C ASN A 395 -7.66 1.00 -22.83
N LYS A 396 -6.69 0.24 -22.32
CA LYS A 396 -6.85 -0.52 -21.09
C LYS A 396 -7.18 0.48 -19.99
N THR A 397 -8.34 0.32 -19.38
CA THR A 397 -8.89 1.20 -18.36
C THR A 397 -8.13 1.08 -17.04
N ALA A 398 -8.34 2.06 -16.16
CA ALA A 398 -7.96 1.95 -14.77
C ALA A 398 -9.23 1.84 -13.91
N ASP A 399 -9.43 0.69 -13.27
CA ASP A 399 -10.71 0.28 -12.69
C ASP A 399 -10.61 -0.02 -11.19
N ASP A 400 -11.70 0.07 -10.44
CA ASP A 400 -11.79 -0.34 -9.04
C ASP A 400 -10.80 0.36 -8.08
N ASN A 401 -10.29 1.55 -8.43
CA ASN A 401 -9.31 2.26 -7.61
C ASN A 401 -9.99 3.15 -6.57
N VAL A 402 -9.37 3.29 -5.39
CA VAL A 402 -9.86 4.13 -4.30
C VAL A 402 -8.85 5.24 -4.00
N VAL A 403 -9.30 6.48 -4.10
CA VAL A 403 -8.54 7.66 -3.68
C VAL A 403 -9.30 8.31 -2.53
N SER A 404 -8.77 8.21 -1.31
CA SER A 404 -9.49 8.71 -0.14
C SER A 404 -8.66 9.40 0.94
N GLY A 405 -9.26 10.39 1.60
CA GLY A 405 -8.64 11.08 2.73
C GLY A 405 -7.35 11.84 2.39
N ASN A 406 -7.13 12.19 1.12
CA ASN A 406 -5.93 12.91 0.69
C ASN A 406 -6.11 14.43 0.79
N ARG A 407 -5.02 15.17 1.01
CA ARG A 407 -4.97 16.62 0.88
C ARG A 407 -4.18 17.00 -0.36
N ILE A 408 -4.83 17.63 -1.32
CA ILE A 408 -4.24 18.04 -2.60
C ILE A 408 -4.42 19.56 -2.72
N ASP A 409 -3.33 20.30 -2.92
CA ASP A 409 -3.37 21.76 -2.99
C ASP A 409 -2.46 22.29 -4.09
N GLN A 410 -2.92 23.26 -4.88
CA GLN A 410 -2.12 23.87 -5.95
C GLN A 410 -1.61 22.85 -6.97
N ALA A 411 -2.50 21.98 -7.45
CA ALA A 411 -2.21 21.16 -8.62
C ALA A 411 -2.21 22.04 -9.88
N GLY A 412 -1.19 21.91 -10.72
CA GLY A 412 -1.06 22.65 -11.96
C GLY A 412 -2.18 22.34 -12.95
N GLN A 413 -2.70 21.11 -12.93
CA GLN A 413 -3.88 20.68 -13.68
C GLN A 413 -5.08 20.40 -12.76
N ASP A 414 -5.85 19.33 -13.00
CA ASP A 414 -6.96 18.96 -12.11
C ASP A 414 -6.42 18.43 -10.78
N GLY A 415 -7.12 18.64 -9.67
CA GLY A 415 -6.69 18.07 -8.38
C GLY A 415 -6.71 16.54 -8.41
N ILE A 416 -7.82 15.96 -8.85
CA ILE A 416 -7.97 14.53 -9.13
C ILE A 416 -8.61 14.38 -10.51
N ASN A 417 -8.00 13.59 -11.40
CA ASN A 417 -8.54 13.31 -12.73
C ASN A 417 -8.73 11.80 -12.94
N ILE A 418 -9.89 11.41 -13.47
CA ILE A 418 -10.18 10.08 -14.02
C ILE A 418 -10.35 10.24 -15.53
N ASP A 419 -9.48 9.64 -16.35
CA ASP A 419 -9.64 9.52 -17.81
C ASP A 419 -9.81 8.04 -18.20
N GLY A 420 -11.08 7.60 -18.26
CA GLY A 420 -11.47 6.23 -18.56
C GLY A 420 -11.20 5.26 -17.41
N GLY A 421 -12.19 4.41 -17.12
CA GLY A 421 -12.18 3.59 -15.92
C GLY A 421 -13.55 3.46 -15.28
N ASN A 422 -13.84 2.29 -14.73
CA ASN A 422 -15.08 1.98 -14.04
C ASN A 422 -14.85 1.84 -12.54
N ASP A 423 -15.89 2.09 -11.76
CA ASP A 423 -15.92 1.78 -10.33
C ASP A 423 -14.75 2.42 -9.54
N ASN A 424 -14.27 3.58 -9.96
CA ASN A 424 -13.28 4.34 -9.20
C ASN A 424 -13.96 5.21 -8.14
N HIS A 425 -13.44 5.19 -6.92
CA HIS A 425 -14.03 5.83 -5.74
C HIS A 425 -13.15 7.00 -5.27
N ILE A 426 -13.68 8.21 -5.38
CA ILE A 426 -13.07 9.46 -4.90
C ILE A 426 -13.81 9.91 -3.64
N VAL A 427 -13.21 9.66 -2.47
CA VAL A 427 -13.93 9.76 -1.18
C VAL A 427 -13.18 10.60 -0.15
N ASP A 428 -13.84 11.56 0.49
CA ASP A 428 -13.29 12.32 1.62
C ASP A 428 -11.95 13.04 1.36
N ASN A 429 -11.66 13.38 0.10
CA ASN A 429 -10.46 14.15 -0.25
C ASN A 429 -10.68 15.64 -0.04
N HIS A 430 -9.60 16.35 0.29
CA HIS A 430 -9.56 17.81 0.35
C HIS A 430 -8.68 18.36 -0.77
N VAL A 431 -9.33 18.82 -1.83
CA VAL A 431 -8.72 19.39 -3.03
C VAL A 431 -8.92 20.90 -3.04
N THR A 432 -7.83 21.66 -3.07
CA THR A 432 -7.89 23.12 -3.12
C THR A 432 -7.06 23.72 -4.25
N SER A 433 -7.60 24.79 -4.85
CA SER A 433 -6.85 25.69 -5.72
C SER A 433 -6.06 24.99 -6.84
N SER A 434 -6.71 24.06 -7.55
CA SER A 434 -6.16 23.40 -8.74
C SER A 434 -6.28 24.28 -9.99
N SER A 435 -5.79 23.82 -11.14
CA SER A 435 -5.72 24.59 -12.39
C SER A 435 -4.70 25.74 -12.35
N ASP A 436 -3.70 25.65 -11.48
CA ASP A 436 -2.76 26.76 -11.19
C ASP A 436 -1.77 27.04 -12.33
N ASP A 437 -1.43 26.03 -13.13
CA ASP A 437 -0.50 26.16 -14.27
C ASP A 437 -1.23 26.07 -15.61
N VAL A 438 -2.23 25.19 -15.70
CA VAL A 438 -3.04 24.96 -16.90
C VAL A 438 -4.46 25.41 -16.64
N SER A 439 -4.91 26.44 -17.36
CA SER A 439 -6.29 26.90 -17.28
C SER A 439 -7.28 25.83 -17.78
N GLY A 440 -8.51 25.87 -17.28
CA GLY A 440 -9.57 25.01 -17.81
C GLY A 440 -9.79 23.72 -17.05
N ARG A 441 -9.12 23.57 -15.89
CA ARG A 441 -9.12 22.37 -15.05
C ARG A 441 -9.99 22.57 -13.81
N ASP A 442 -10.20 21.47 -13.11
CA ASP A 442 -11.24 21.26 -12.11
C ASP A 442 -10.64 20.70 -10.81
N GLY A 443 -11.39 20.74 -9.71
CA GLY A 443 -10.98 20.07 -8.48
C GLY A 443 -10.97 18.56 -8.69
N ILE A 444 -12.13 18.02 -9.09
CA ILE A 444 -12.29 16.63 -9.49
C ILE A 444 -12.84 16.59 -10.92
N ARG A 445 -12.15 15.86 -11.80
CA ARG A 445 -12.54 15.68 -13.20
C ARG A 445 -12.78 14.21 -13.51
N ILE A 446 -13.92 13.91 -14.12
CA ILE A 446 -14.26 12.58 -14.63
C ILE A 446 -14.52 12.71 -16.14
N THR A 447 -13.68 12.05 -16.93
CA THR A 447 -13.67 12.15 -18.38
C THR A 447 -13.39 10.80 -19.01
N THR A 448 -13.68 10.67 -20.30
CA THR A 448 -13.26 9.52 -21.09
C THR A 448 -13.22 9.89 -22.57
N ALA A 449 -12.41 9.16 -23.34
CA ALA A 449 -12.47 9.20 -24.79
C ALA A 449 -13.71 8.46 -25.32
N THR A 450 -14.14 8.78 -26.54
CA THR A 450 -15.24 8.06 -27.18
C THR A 450 -14.98 6.56 -27.22
N SER A 451 -15.98 5.76 -26.84
CA SER A 451 -15.93 4.30 -26.81
C SER A 451 -14.96 3.69 -25.80
N VAL A 452 -14.45 4.47 -24.84
CA VAL A 452 -13.73 3.93 -23.68
C VAL A 452 -14.65 3.92 -22.45
N PRO A 453 -14.77 2.79 -21.73
CA PRO A 453 -15.61 2.70 -20.54
C PRO A 453 -15.30 3.76 -19.48
N CYS A 454 -16.35 4.25 -18.83
CA CYS A 454 -16.30 5.25 -17.76
C CYS A 454 -17.57 5.15 -16.89
N SER A 455 -17.83 3.98 -16.33
CA SER A 455 -19.10 3.71 -15.65
C SER A 455 -18.96 3.70 -14.14
N ASP A 456 -20.05 4.00 -13.44
CA ASP A 456 -20.24 3.68 -12.02
C ASP A 456 -19.21 4.31 -11.04
N ASN A 457 -18.41 5.26 -11.51
CA ASN A 457 -17.48 6.02 -10.67
C ASN A 457 -18.23 6.75 -9.54
N PHE A 458 -17.64 6.80 -8.35
CA PHE A 458 -18.27 7.29 -7.14
C PHE A 458 -17.52 8.50 -6.54
N VAL A 459 -18.26 9.57 -6.22
CA VAL A 459 -17.69 10.80 -5.62
C VAL A 459 -18.49 11.19 -4.38
N SER A 460 -17.90 11.12 -3.19
CA SER A 460 -18.60 11.41 -1.93
C SER A 460 -17.71 12.04 -0.87
N GLY A 461 -18.26 12.92 -0.03
CA GLY A 461 -17.54 13.49 1.13
C GLY A 461 -16.38 14.44 0.80
N ASN A 462 -16.11 14.74 -0.47
CA ASN A 462 -14.95 15.53 -0.86
C ASN A 462 -15.17 17.02 -0.63
N VAL A 463 -14.12 17.72 -0.24
CA VAL A 463 -14.03 19.17 -0.33
C VAL A 463 -13.22 19.51 -1.57
N ALA A 464 -13.82 20.13 -2.59
CA ALA A 464 -13.13 20.56 -3.81
C ALA A 464 -13.44 22.03 -4.08
N THR A 465 -12.62 22.93 -3.54
CA THR A 465 -12.90 24.37 -3.49
C THR A 465 -11.69 25.21 -3.85
N ASP A 466 -11.91 26.35 -4.49
CA ASP A 466 -10.83 27.31 -4.71
C ASP A 466 -10.74 28.33 -3.57
N THR A 467 -9.58 28.41 -2.94
CA THR A 467 -9.33 29.33 -1.82
C THR A 467 -8.50 30.56 -2.21
N GLN A 468 -8.10 30.67 -3.48
CA GLN A 468 -7.36 31.82 -3.98
C GLN A 468 -8.26 33.04 -4.17
N ALA A 469 -7.66 34.23 -4.06
CA ALA A 469 -8.37 35.49 -4.31
C ALA A 469 -8.82 35.62 -5.78
N VAL A 470 -7.98 35.15 -6.70
CA VAL A 470 -8.32 34.97 -8.12
C VAL A 470 -8.43 33.47 -8.35
N LYS A 471 -9.64 33.02 -8.63
CA LYS A 471 -9.94 31.60 -8.77
C LYS A 471 -9.45 31.06 -10.11
N THR A 472 -8.81 29.91 -10.09
CA THR A 472 -8.28 29.16 -11.24
C THR A 472 -9.08 27.87 -11.46
N GLN A 473 -9.44 27.17 -10.38
CA GLN A 473 -10.21 25.92 -10.39
C GLN A 473 -11.64 26.16 -10.89
N ARG A 474 -12.03 25.55 -12.01
CA ARG A 474 -13.33 25.82 -12.66
C ARG A 474 -14.52 25.28 -11.90
N TYR A 475 -14.56 23.98 -11.71
CA TYR A 475 -15.62 23.31 -10.95
C TYR A 475 -15.03 22.51 -9.81
N GLY A 476 -15.83 22.25 -8.77
CA GLY A 476 -15.44 21.29 -7.74
C GLY A 476 -15.52 19.86 -8.28
N LEU A 477 -16.57 19.56 -9.06
CA LEU A 477 -16.69 18.34 -9.86
C LEU A 477 -17.08 18.66 -11.30
N ASN A 478 -16.38 18.06 -12.27
CA ASN A 478 -16.73 18.14 -13.70
C ASN A 478 -16.78 16.74 -14.31
N ILE A 479 -17.99 16.26 -14.61
CA ILE A 479 -18.22 15.07 -15.44
C ILE A 479 -18.36 15.57 -16.88
N THR A 480 -17.40 15.24 -17.73
CA THR A 480 -17.11 16.09 -18.89
C THR A 480 -17.82 15.65 -20.16
N THR A 481 -18.27 14.40 -20.22
CA THR A 481 -18.71 13.70 -21.42
C THR A 481 -19.86 12.74 -21.11
N PRO A 482 -20.82 12.55 -22.04
CA PRO A 482 -21.90 11.58 -21.87
C PRO A 482 -21.40 10.12 -21.90
N GLY A 483 -20.16 9.89 -22.31
CA GLY A 483 -19.52 8.57 -22.25
C GLY A 483 -19.24 8.10 -20.83
N CYS A 484 -19.27 9.00 -19.83
CA CYS A 484 -19.27 8.61 -18.44
C CYS A 484 -20.71 8.35 -17.98
N VAL A 485 -20.98 7.12 -17.55
CA VAL A 485 -22.32 6.59 -17.34
C VAL A 485 -22.51 6.26 -15.87
N ALA A 486 -23.70 6.58 -15.32
CA ALA A 486 -24.10 6.18 -13.98
C ALA A 486 -23.13 6.60 -12.86
N THR A 487 -22.34 7.66 -13.06
CA THR A 487 -21.52 8.23 -11.99
C THR A 487 -22.42 8.58 -10.81
N VAL A 488 -22.00 8.19 -9.61
CA VAL A 488 -22.75 8.45 -8.37
C VAL A 488 -22.08 9.61 -7.63
N VAL A 489 -22.82 10.69 -7.46
CA VAL A 489 -22.43 11.82 -6.61
C VAL A 489 -23.15 11.65 -5.28
N GLY A 490 -22.41 11.13 -4.29
CA GLY A 490 -22.89 10.87 -2.94
C GLY A 490 -22.97 12.12 -2.05
N PRO A 491 -23.42 11.95 -0.80
CA PRO A 491 -23.59 13.05 0.15
C PRO A 491 -22.24 13.59 0.66
N GLY A 492 -22.29 14.69 1.41
CA GLY A 492 -21.15 15.21 2.15
C GLY A 492 -20.11 15.98 1.32
N ASN A 493 -20.27 16.07 0.00
CA ASN A 493 -19.37 16.87 -0.82
C ASN A 493 -19.56 18.39 -0.59
N ASN A 494 -18.46 19.12 -0.40
CA ASN A 494 -18.42 20.59 -0.52
C ASN A 494 -17.64 20.97 -1.78
N LEU A 495 -18.37 21.25 -2.86
CA LEU A 495 -17.80 21.54 -4.18
C LEU A 495 -17.92 23.03 -4.54
N THR A 496 -18.26 23.90 -3.59
CA THR A 496 -18.58 25.31 -3.86
C THR A 496 -17.32 26.19 -3.89
N GLY A 497 -17.46 27.47 -4.21
CA GLY A 497 -16.34 28.42 -4.11
C GLY A 497 -15.40 28.43 -5.31
N ASN A 498 -15.65 27.66 -6.36
CA ASN A 498 -14.83 27.60 -7.57
C ASN A 498 -15.11 28.74 -8.58
N LEU A 499 -14.30 28.85 -9.63
CA LEU A 499 -14.35 29.91 -10.65
C LEU A 499 -15.65 29.89 -11.47
N SER A 500 -16.07 28.71 -11.94
CA SER A 500 -17.24 28.55 -12.82
C SER A 500 -18.48 28.06 -12.08
N GLY A 501 -18.35 27.17 -11.10
CA GLY A 501 -19.51 26.66 -10.34
C GLY A 501 -19.17 25.45 -9.48
N ALA A 502 -20.17 24.89 -8.80
CA ALA A 502 -19.90 23.74 -7.94
C ALA A 502 -19.72 22.45 -8.72
N ILE A 503 -20.68 22.15 -9.60
CA ILE A 503 -20.72 20.94 -10.42
C ILE A 503 -21.01 21.34 -11.86
N ARG A 504 -20.31 20.72 -12.80
CA ARG A 504 -20.73 20.61 -14.21
C ARG A 504 -20.87 19.13 -14.53
N ASP A 505 -22.05 18.74 -14.99
CA ASP A 505 -22.35 17.36 -15.29
C ASP A 505 -22.87 17.22 -16.72
N ALA A 506 -22.09 16.53 -17.55
CA ALA A 506 -22.45 16.12 -18.89
C ALA A 506 -22.53 14.59 -19.02
N GLY A 507 -22.49 13.86 -17.90
CA GLY A 507 -22.59 12.41 -17.86
C GLY A 507 -23.99 11.90 -18.22
N THR A 508 -24.08 10.61 -18.54
CA THR A 508 -25.35 9.95 -18.84
C THR A 508 -25.83 9.18 -17.62
N GLY A 509 -27.00 9.54 -17.09
CA GLY A 509 -27.61 8.80 -15.98
C GLY A 509 -26.90 8.98 -14.64
N THR A 510 -26.17 10.09 -14.45
CA THR A 510 -25.56 10.45 -13.15
C THR A 510 -26.61 10.40 -12.03
N ILE A 511 -26.26 9.79 -10.90
CA ILE A 511 -27.13 9.61 -9.74
C ILE A 511 -26.64 10.54 -8.62
N TYR A 512 -27.50 11.44 -8.16
CA TYR A 512 -27.24 12.30 -7.00
C TYR A 512 -27.93 11.72 -5.77
N ARG A 513 -27.20 11.53 -4.67
CA ARG A 513 -27.72 10.97 -3.40
C ARG A 513 -27.51 11.89 -2.21
#